data_AF-A0A327L3R6-F1
#
_entry.id   AF-A0A327L3R6-F1
#
_cell.length_a   1.000
_cell.length_b   1.000
_cell.length_c   1.000
_cell.angle_alpha   90.00
_cell.angle_beta   90.00
_cell.angle_gamma   90.00
#
_symmetry.space_group_name_H-M   'P 1'
#
loop_
_entity.id
_entity.type
_entity.pdbx_description
1 polymer ?
#
loop_
_entity_poly.entity_id
_entity_poly.type
_entity_poly.pdbx_seq_one_letter_code
_entity_poly.pdbx_strand_id
1 'polypeptide(L)'
;MAAAKANQPLPDGTVIMMEDYRNGALYRYIVMEKRQAWESVSGAGAWLFREFAPDRTPNMSEDGSRCASCHQPQAATDYVFTARQMRAHQ
;
A
#
# COMPACT_ATOMS: atom_id res chain seq x y z
N MET A 1 -11.96 15.46 -1.93
CA MET A 1 -11.30 14.67 -0.85
C MET A 1 -12.34 14.34 0.22
N ALA A 2 -13.11 13.26 0.06
CA ALA A 2 -14.28 13.02 0.93
C ALA A 2 -14.43 11.58 1.47
N ALA A 3 -13.43 10.70 1.34
CA ALA A 3 -13.57 9.29 1.76
C ALA A 3 -12.75 8.90 3.00
N ALA A 4 -12.11 9.85 3.70
CA ALA A 4 -11.35 9.51 4.91
C ALA A 4 -12.18 9.54 6.20
N LYS A 5 -13.37 10.14 6.19
CA LYS A 5 -14.23 10.23 7.39
C LYS A 5 -15.13 8.99 7.48
N ALA A 6 -15.13 8.38 8.66
CA ALA A 6 -16.03 7.31 9.13
C ALA A 6 -15.76 5.87 8.65
N ASN A 7 -14.67 5.22 9.11
CA ASN A 7 -14.44 3.76 8.96
C ASN A 7 -14.61 3.18 7.54
N GLN A 8 -14.70 4.03 6.52
CA GLN A 8 -14.90 3.60 5.16
C GLN A 8 -13.57 3.11 4.58
N PRO A 9 -13.60 2.12 3.68
CA PRO A 9 -12.43 1.76 2.91
C PRO A 9 -11.80 3.01 2.29
N LEU A 10 -10.47 3.04 2.19
CA LEU A 10 -9.78 4.11 1.47
C LEU A 10 -10.35 4.19 0.04
N PRO A 11 -10.51 5.40 -0.51
CA PRO A 11 -11.09 5.58 -1.83
C PRO A 11 -10.27 4.87 -2.90
N ASP A 12 -10.95 4.52 -3.99
CA ASP A 12 -10.30 4.03 -5.20
C ASP A 12 -9.23 5.01 -5.71
N GLY A 13 -8.12 4.50 -6.22
CA GLY A 13 -6.98 5.30 -6.65
C GLY A 13 -6.10 5.82 -5.50
N THR A 14 -6.32 5.37 -4.26
CA THR A 14 -5.40 5.68 -3.15
C THR A 14 -4.04 5.05 -3.43
N VAL A 15 -2.98 5.87 -3.39
CA VAL A 15 -1.59 5.45 -3.48
C VAL A 15 -0.88 5.79 -2.17
N ILE A 16 -0.21 4.81 -1.59
CA ILE A 16 0.68 5.00 -0.44
C ILE A 16 2.08 4.58 -0.87
N MET A 17 3.03 5.50 -0.75
CA MET A 17 4.44 5.27 -1.02
C MET A 17 5.23 5.37 0.28
N MET A 18 6.11 4.41 0.51
CA MET A 18 7.08 4.41 1.59
C MET A 18 8.49 4.47 1.00
N GLU A 19 9.30 5.38 1.51
CA GLU A 19 10.72 5.48 1.20
C GLU A 19 11.51 4.73 2.30
N ASP A 20 12.26 3.71 1.92
CA ASP A 20 13.14 2.96 2.84
C ASP A 20 14.55 3.53 2.71
N TYR A 21 15.04 4.22 3.74
CA TYR A 21 16.40 4.73 3.83
C TYR A 21 17.25 3.81 4.71
N ARG A 22 18.45 3.46 4.23
CA ARG A 22 19.44 2.68 4.96
C ARG A 22 20.77 3.42 4.98
N ASN A 23 21.36 3.56 6.16
CA ASN A 23 22.62 4.30 6.35
C ASN A 23 22.58 5.72 5.75
N GLY A 24 21.43 6.39 5.80
CA GLY A 24 21.25 7.73 5.25
C GLY A 24 21.08 7.81 3.73
N ALA A 25 21.07 6.69 3.01
CA ALA A 25 20.83 6.63 1.58
C ALA A 25 19.48 5.96 1.27
N LEU A 26 18.79 6.44 0.25
CA LEU A 26 17.57 5.80 -0.26
C LEU A 26 17.91 4.40 -0.77
N TYR A 27 17.27 3.38 -0.20
CA TYR A 27 17.48 1.98 -0.54
C TYR A 27 16.42 1.46 -1.51
N ARG A 28 15.15 1.84 -1.34
CA ARG A 28 14.04 1.46 -2.23
C ARG A 28 12.78 2.27 -1.95
N TYR A 29 11.83 2.17 -2.87
CA TYR A 29 10.44 2.58 -2.66
C TYR A 29 9.55 1.35 -2.55
N ILE A 30 8.59 1.39 -1.64
CA ILE A 30 7.50 0.42 -1.58
C ILE A 30 6.21 1.18 -1.84
N VAL A 31 5.49 0.78 -2.87
CA VAL A 31 4.22 1.41 -3.25
C VAL A 31 3.11 0.39 -3.08
N MET A 32 2.03 0.82 -2.46
CA MET A 32 0.76 0.12 -2.51
C MET A 32 -0.29 1.04 -3.12
N GLU A 33 -1.06 0.50 -4.05
CA GLU A 33 -2.13 1.22 -4.72
C GLU A 33 -3.42 0.43 -4.62
N LYS A 34 -4.52 1.14 -4.39
CA LYS A 34 -5.85 0.55 -4.38
C LYS A 34 -6.54 0.84 -5.71
N ARG A 35 -6.95 -0.22 -6.40
CA ARG A 35 -7.88 -0.12 -7.53
C ARG A 35 -8.96 -1.18 -7.44
N GLN A 36 -10.22 -0.77 -7.50
CA GLN A 36 -11.38 -1.66 -7.50
C GLN A 36 -11.28 -2.72 -8.62
N ALA A 37 -10.69 -2.35 -9.76
CA ALA A 37 -10.40 -3.27 -10.87
C ALA A 37 -9.50 -4.46 -10.49
N TRP A 38 -8.80 -4.41 -9.35
CA TRP A 38 -7.90 -5.46 -8.88
C TRP A 38 -8.53 -6.38 -7.83
N GLU A 39 -9.79 -6.18 -7.46
CA GLU A 39 -10.44 -6.97 -6.41
C GLU A 39 -10.41 -8.49 -6.68
N SER A 40 -10.48 -8.90 -7.95
CA SER A 40 -10.42 -10.32 -8.36
C SER A 40 -9.03 -10.93 -8.37
N VAL A 41 -7.97 -10.11 -8.38
CA VAL A 41 -6.56 -10.56 -8.48
C VAL A 41 -5.73 -10.20 -7.25
N SER A 42 -6.24 -9.30 -6.42
CA SER A 42 -5.60 -8.87 -5.19
C SER A 42 -5.91 -9.85 -4.08
N GLY A 43 -4.87 -10.32 -3.39
CA GLY A 43 -5.06 -11.00 -2.12
C GLY A 43 -5.61 -10.05 -1.04
N ALA A 44 -5.36 -8.74 -1.14
CA ALA A 44 -5.56 -7.74 -0.09
C ALA A 44 -6.62 -6.70 -0.48
N GLY A 45 -7.83 -7.11 -0.87
CA GLY A 45 -8.97 -6.20 -1.02
C GLY A 45 -8.73 -5.02 -1.97
N ALA A 46 -8.42 -5.34 -3.24
CA ALA A 46 -8.11 -4.38 -4.31
C ALA A 46 -6.77 -3.63 -4.17
N TRP A 47 -5.92 -4.00 -3.19
CA TRP A 47 -4.55 -3.49 -3.09
C TRP A 47 -3.56 -4.34 -3.87
N LEU A 48 -2.73 -3.70 -4.69
CA LEU A 48 -1.52 -4.30 -5.24
C LEU A 48 -0.28 -3.57 -4.71
N PHE A 49 0.81 -4.32 -4.64
CA PHE A 49 2.07 -3.88 -4.05
C PHE A 49 3.18 -3.98 -5.10
N ARG A 50 4.06 -2.99 -5.12
CA ARG A 50 5.25 -3.00 -5.96
C ARG A 50 6.42 -2.37 -5.24
N GLU A 51 7.57 -3.01 -5.37
CA GLU A 51 8.85 -2.47 -4.94
C GLU A 51 9.57 -1.86 -6.13
N PHE A 52 10.21 -0.71 -5.91
CA PHE A 52 11.06 -0.04 -6.88
C PHE A 52 12.44 0.21 -6.29
N ALA A 53 13.48 0.07 -7.11
CA ALA A 53 14.82 0.46 -6.76
C ALA A 53 14.94 2.00 -6.59
N PRO A 54 16.06 2.52 -6.04
CA PRO A 54 16.24 3.97 -5.86
C PRO A 54 16.14 4.79 -7.13
N ASP A 55 16.46 4.18 -8.29
CA ASP A 55 16.33 4.76 -9.62
C ASP A 55 14.91 4.69 -10.19
N ARG A 56 13.93 4.22 -9.38
CA ARG A 56 12.51 4.05 -9.70
C ARG A 56 12.23 2.94 -10.71
N THR A 57 13.18 2.06 -10.99
CA THR A 57 12.93 0.86 -11.77
C THR A 57 12.16 -0.17 -10.93
N PRO A 58 11.16 -0.87 -11.48
CA PRO A 58 10.41 -1.87 -10.74
C PRO A 58 11.28 -3.09 -10.44
N ASN A 59 11.16 -3.62 -9.23
CA ASN A 59 11.73 -4.90 -8.88
C ASN A 59 10.93 -6.03 -9.56
N MET A 60 11.54 -6.67 -10.56
CA MET A 60 10.92 -7.76 -11.33
C MET A 60 10.98 -9.12 -10.62
N SER A 61 11.78 -9.24 -9.55
CA SER A 61 11.91 -10.46 -8.75
C SER A 61 10.86 -10.56 -7.62
N GLU A 62 10.15 -9.47 -7.34
CA GLU A 62 9.09 -9.43 -6.33
C GLU A 62 7.76 -9.10 -7.03
N ASP A 63 6.80 -10.00 -6.93
CA ASP A 63 5.49 -9.87 -7.57
C ASP A 63 4.44 -9.17 -6.68
N GLY A 64 4.80 -8.89 -5.41
CA GLY A 64 3.94 -8.23 -4.42
C GLY A 64 3.10 -9.21 -3.61
N SER A 65 3.16 -10.52 -3.89
CA SER A 65 2.40 -11.55 -3.15
C SER A 65 2.81 -11.63 -1.68
N ARG A 66 4.12 -11.49 -1.40
CA ARG A 66 4.64 -11.46 -0.03
C ARG A 66 4.12 -10.26 0.75
N CYS A 67 4.03 -9.10 0.10
CA CYS A 67 3.47 -7.88 0.68
C CYS A 67 1.99 -8.08 1.01
N ALA A 68 1.20 -8.58 0.04
CA ALA A 68 -0.22 -8.83 0.22
C ALA A 68 -0.49 -9.82 1.36
N SER A 69 0.31 -10.88 1.50
CA SER A 69 0.22 -11.85 2.59
C SER A 69 0.43 -11.22 3.97
N CYS A 70 1.48 -10.41 4.12
CA CYS A 70 1.76 -9.71 5.37
C CYS A 70 0.67 -8.69 5.75
N HIS A 71 0.00 -8.11 4.74
CA HIS A 71 -1.07 -7.14 4.94
C HIS A 71 -2.45 -7.77 5.17
N GLN A 72 -2.66 -9.07 4.88
CA GLN A 72 -3.93 -9.77 5.11
C GLN A 72 -4.54 -9.56 6.50
N PRO A 73 -3.76 -9.66 7.61
CA PRO A 73 -4.32 -9.53 8.94
C PRO A 73 -4.89 -8.13 9.24
N GLN A 74 -4.57 -7.13 8.40
CA GLN A 74 -5.05 -5.75 8.52
C GLN A 74 -6.34 -5.49 7.73
N ALA A 75 -7.11 -6.51 7.33
CA ALA A 75 -8.37 -6.34 6.62
C ALA A 75 -9.34 -5.35 7.34
N ALA A 76 -9.36 -5.36 8.67
CA ALA A 76 -10.18 -4.45 9.48
C ALA A 76 -9.78 -2.96 9.36
N THR A 77 -8.60 -2.66 8.83
CA THR A 77 -8.10 -1.31 8.57
C THR A 77 -7.78 -1.10 7.09
N ASP A 78 -8.53 -1.79 6.22
CA ASP A 78 -8.38 -1.71 4.77
C ASP A 78 -6.96 -2.06 4.30
N TYR A 79 -6.37 -3.08 4.92
CA TYR A 79 -5.04 -3.61 4.62
C TYR A 79 -3.88 -2.62 4.83
N VAL A 80 -4.11 -1.51 5.52
CA VAL A 80 -3.08 -0.48 5.80
C VAL A 80 -2.87 -0.37 7.31
N PHE A 81 -1.64 -0.59 7.77
CA PHE A 81 -1.27 -0.55 9.20
C PHE A 81 -1.47 0.83 9.84
N THR A 82 -1.20 1.90 9.11
CA THR A 82 -1.28 3.28 9.60
C THR A 82 -2.63 3.95 9.31
N ALA A 83 -3.61 3.24 8.72
CA ALA A 83 -4.88 3.84 8.33
C ALA A 83 -5.60 4.52 9.49
N ARG A 84 -5.53 3.98 10.71
CA ARG A 84 -6.12 4.61 11.90
C ARG A 84 -5.42 5.93 12.26
N GLN A 85 -4.09 5.97 12.19
CA GLN A 85 -3.30 7.18 12.46
C GLN A 85 -3.55 8.25 11.41
N MET A 86 -3.55 7.87 10.13
CA MET A 86 -3.87 8.78 9.02
C MET A 86 -5.25 9.42 9.15
N ARG A 87 -6.25 8.69 9.65
CA ARG A 87 -7.60 9.22 9.88
C ARG A 87 -7.69 10.16 11.09
N ALA A 88 -6.79 10.01 12.06
CA ALA A 88 -6.76 10.85 13.26
C ALA A 88 -6.11 12.23 13.03
N HIS A 89 -5.34 12.39 11.94
CA HIS A 89 -4.62 13.61 11.60
C HIS A 89 -5.19 14.35 10.36
N GLN A 90 -6.43 14.06 9.98
CA GLN A 90 -7.19 14.72 8.90
C GLN A 90 -8.35 15.54 9.47
#